data_AF-A0A8T3W1L3-F1
#
_entry.id   AF-A0A8T3W1L3-F1
#
_cell.length_a   1.000
_cell.length_b   1.000
_cell.length_c   1.000
_cell.angle_alpha   90.00
_cell.angle_beta   90.00
_cell.angle_gamma   90.00
#
_symmetry.space_group_name_H-M   'P 1'
#
loop_
_entity.id
_entity.type
_entity.pdbx_description
1 polymer ?
#
loop_
_entity_poly.entity_id
_entity_poly.type
_entity_poly.pdbx_seq_one_letter_code
_entity_poly.pdbx_strand_id
1 'polypeptide(L)'
;MTQVQVAKIFGVTSAAVSQYLKGIRGQNSIIDKSAYRDDFYKLIEGLANGIAADGNLVEALCQVCNFVKESGLLKALYVNDGYSPEDIAKFDCPRHMIINCDNNEA
;
A
#
# COMPACT_ATOMS: atom_id res chain seq x y z
N MET A 1 9.07 7.52 15.98
CA MET A 1 7.61 7.54 16.25
C MET A 1 7.22 6.37 17.14
N THR A 2 6.24 6.54 18.02
CA THR A 2 5.64 5.45 18.82
C THR A 2 4.52 4.76 18.04
N GLN A 3 4.15 3.54 18.43
CA GLN A 3 3.01 2.83 17.81
C GLN A 3 1.70 3.63 17.89
N VAL A 4 1.51 4.40 18.97
CA VAL A 4 0.33 5.25 19.17
C VAL A 4 0.31 6.42 18.18
N GLN A 5 1.47 7.04 17.92
CA GLN A 5 1.59 8.11 16.92
C GLN A 5 1.29 7.59 15.51
N VAL A 6 1.86 6.42 15.16
CA VAL A 6 1.59 5.77 13.87
C VAL A 6 0.10 5.42 13.74
N ALA A 7 -0.50 4.80 14.76
CA ALA A 7 -1.93 4.47 14.76
C ALA A 7 -2.81 5.69 14.49
N LYS A 8 -2.47 6.84 15.10
CA LYS A 8 -3.18 8.11 14.89
C LYS A 8 -3.04 8.62 13.44
N ILE A 9 -1.84 8.60 12.87
CA ILE A 9 -1.59 9.05 11.49
C ILE A 9 -2.37 8.21 10.48
N PHE A 10 -2.38 6.88 10.68
CA PHE A 10 -3.03 5.95 9.75
C PHE A 10 -4.51 5.74 10.02
N GLY A 11 -5.10 6.34 11.07
CA GLY A 11 -6.50 6.14 11.44
C GLY A 11 -6.84 4.71 11.85
N VAL A 12 -5.88 3.97 12.41
CA VAL A 12 -6.02 2.56 12.81
C VAL A 12 -5.78 2.38 14.32
N THR A 13 -6.03 1.18 14.84
CA THR A 13 -5.75 0.87 16.25
C THR A 13 -4.26 0.57 16.47
N SER A 14 -3.74 0.85 17.67
CA SER A 14 -2.37 0.44 18.06
C SER A 14 -2.17 -1.08 17.95
N ALA A 15 -3.23 -1.87 18.15
CA ALA A 15 -3.21 -3.32 17.96
C ALA A 15 -2.97 -3.71 16.49
N ALA A 16 -3.57 -2.98 15.53
CA ALA A 16 -3.32 -3.19 14.11
C ALA A 16 -1.84 -2.95 13.76
N VAL A 17 -1.25 -1.86 14.28
CA VAL A 17 0.19 -1.57 14.12
C VAL A 17 1.05 -2.69 14.72
N SER A 18 0.70 -3.16 15.92
CA SER A 18 1.41 -4.26 16.59
C SER A 18 1.43 -5.54 15.76
N GLN A 19 0.35 -5.86 15.05
CA GLN A 19 0.28 -7.05 14.19
C GLN A 19 1.25 -7.00 13.01
N TYR A 20 1.45 -5.82 12.40
CA TYR A 20 2.46 -5.65 11.36
C TYR A 20 3.88 -5.77 11.91
N LEU A 21 4.18 -5.15 13.06
CA LEU A 21 5.50 -5.24 13.69
C LEU A 21 5.85 -6.66 14.13
N LYS A 22 4.87 -7.45 14.54
CA LYS A 22 5.04 -8.88 14.88
C LYS A 22 5.09 -9.79 13.65
N GLY A 23 4.95 -9.24 12.44
CA GLY A 23 4.92 -10.03 11.21
C GLY A 23 3.66 -10.90 11.03
N ILE A 24 2.59 -10.66 11.80
CA ILE A 24 1.32 -11.36 11.63
C ILE A 24 0.64 -10.93 10.31
N ARG A 25 0.94 -9.70 9.86
CA ARG A 25 0.47 -9.11 8.61
C ARG A 25 1.63 -8.49 7.84
N GLY A 26 1.44 -8.26 6.55
CA GLY A 26 2.37 -7.50 5.70
C GLY A 26 3.51 -8.30 5.09
N GLN A 27 3.57 -9.61 5.31
CA GLN A 27 4.53 -10.51 4.67
C GLN A 27 3.94 -11.03 3.35
N ASN A 28 4.77 -11.11 2.31
CA ASN A 28 4.35 -11.67 1.04
C ASN A 28 5.53 -12.34 0.33
N SER A 29 5.45 -13.66 0.21
CA SER A 29 6.53 -14.50 -0.34
C SER A 29 6.83 -14.23 -1.82
N ILE A 30 5.88 -13.65 -2.57
CA ILE A 30 6.07 -13.30 -3.98
C ILE A 30 6.95 -12.06 -4.09
N ILE A 31 6.68 -11.03 -3.28
CA ILE A 31 7.51 -9.84 -3.21
C ILE A 31 8.92 -10.22 -2.74
N ASP A 32 9.02 -11.02 -1.67
CA ASP A 32 10.29 -11.45 -1.09
C ASP A 32 11.16 -12.29 -2.03
N LYS A 33 10.56 -13.01 -2.98
CA LYS A 33 11.28 -13.83 -3.97
C LYS A 33 11.41 -13.14 -5.33
N SER A 34 10.86 -11.95 -5.48
CA SER A 34 10.90 -11.22 -6.75
C SER A 34 12.25 -10.57 -6.99
N ALA A 35 12.57 -10.33 -8.26
CA ALA A 35 13.73 -9.52 -8.65
C ALA A 35 13.62 -8.05 -8.18
N TYR A 36 12.40 -7.59 -7.85
CA TYR A 36 12.10 -6.22 -7.45
C TYR A 36 12.09 -6.02 -5.94
N ARG A 37 12.42 -7.05 -5.16
CA ARG A 37 12.36 -7.01 -3.69
C ARG A 37 13.09 -5.78 -3.14
N ASP A 38 14.34 -5.59 -3.51
CA ASP A 38 15.18 -4.55 -2.92
C ASP A 38 14.71 -3.16 -3.34
N ASP A 39 14.31 -2.99 -4.60
CA ASP A 39 13.72 -1.73 -5.10
C ASP A 39 12.39 -1.42 -4.41
N PHE A 40 11.56 -2.43 -4.18
CA PHE A 40 10.29 -2.27 -3.47
C PHE A 40 10.52 -1.82 -2.03
N TYR A 41 11.39 -2.48 -1.28
CA TYR A 41 11.65 -2.09 0.12
C TYR A 41 12.36 -0.73 0.22
N LYS A 42 13.21 -0.38 -0.75
CA LYS A 42 13.81 0.96 -0.85
C LYS A 42 12.77 2.04 -1.12
N LEU A 43 11.78 1.78 -1.98
CA LEU A 43 10.64 2.66 -2.19
C LEU A 43 9.85 2.85 -0.88
N ILE A 44 9.53 1.77 -0.18
CA ILE A 44 8.79 1.82 1.09
C ILE A 44 9.55 2.64 2.14
N GLU A 45 10.86 2.46 2.27
CA GLU A 45 11.70 3.23 3.19
C GLU A 45 11.68 4.73 2.87
N GLY A 46 11.85 5.09 1.59
CA GLY A 46 11.79 6.48 1.15
C GLY A 46 10.43 7.12 1.44
N LEU A 47 9.34 6.41 1.14
CA LEU A 47 7.98 6.86 1.41
C LEU A 47 7.69 6.99 2.90
N ALA A 48 8.15 6.05 3.73
CA ALA A 48 7.98 6.09 5.18
C ALA A 48 8.69 7.30 5.80
N ASN A 49 9.91 7.60 5.32
CA ASN A 49 10.64 8.81 5.72
C ASN A 49 9.90 10.08 5.29
N GLY A 50 9.32 10.09 4.09
CA GLY A 50 8.47 11.20 3.62
C GLY A 50 7.25 11.42 4.49
N ILE A 51 6.50 10.37 4.82
CA ILE A 51 5.33 10.44 5.71
C ILE A 51 5.73 10.93 7.11
N ALA A 52 6.88 10.49 7.63
CA ALA A 52 7.40 10.94 8.91
C ALA A 52 7.73 12.45 8.93
N ALA A 53 7.95 13.04 7.76
CA ALA A 53 8.20 14.47 7.54
C ALA A 53 6.97 15.21 6.99
N ASP A 54 5.77 14.83 7.43
CA ASP A 54 4.48 15.40 7.04
C ASP A 54 4.10 15.23 5.55
N GLY A 55 4.66 14.23 4.89
CA GLY A 55 4.31 13.84 3.53
C GLY A 55 2.88 13.29 3.39
N ASN A 56 2.29 13.45 2.20
CA ASN A 56 0.93 13.01 1.92
C ASN A 56 0.84 11.48 1.81
N LEU A 57 0.05 10.86 2.70
CA LEU A 57 -0.15 9.41 2.74
C LEU A 57 -0.80 8.85 1.46
N VAL A 58 -1.75 9.57 0.86
CA VAL A 58 -2.44 9.14 -0.38
C VAL A 58 -1.44 9.09 -1.54
N GLU A 59 -0.57 10.09 -1.65
CA GLU A 59 0.48 10.09 -2.67
C GLU A 59 1.48 8.95 -2.48
N ALA A 60 1.90 8.69 -1.23
CA ALA A 60 2.76 7.57 -0.92
C ALA A 60 2.12 6.23 -1.32
N LEU A 61 0.85 6.03 -0.96
CA LEU A 61 0.11 4.82 -1.35
C LEU A 61 0.03 4.67 -2.87
N CYS A 62 -0.23 5.75 -3.60
CA CYS A 62 -0.28 5.69 -5.06
C CYS A 62 1.06 5.38 -5.71
N GLN A 63 2.18 5.83 -5.13
CA GLN A 63 3.52 5.44 -5.59
C GLN A 63 3.76 3.93 -5.40
N VAL A 64 3.39 3.37 -4.24
CA VAL A 64 3.45 1.91 -4.02
C VAL A 64 2.58 1.17 -5.03
N CYS A 65 1.34 1.63 -5.24
CA CYS A 65 0.42 1.02 -6.20
C CYS A 65 0.96 1.05 -7.64
N ASN A 66 1.56 2.16 -8.07
CA ASN A 66 2.13 2.27 -9.41
C ASN A 66 3.34 1.35 -9.57
N PHE A 67 4.22 1.30 -8.57
CA PHE A 67 5.36 0.39 -8.60
C PHE A 67 4.93 -1.06 -8.76
N VAL A 68 3.98 -1.55 -7.96
CA VAL A 68 3.53 -2.95 -8.07
C VAL A 68 2.79 -3.24 -9.38
N LYS A 69 2.12 -2.25 -9.96
CA LYS A 69 1.48 -2.36 -11.28
C LYS A 69 2.52 -2.45 -12.40
N GLU A 70 3.46 -1.53 -12.45
CA GLU A 70 4.45 -1.39 -13.52
C GLU A 70 5.49 -2.51 -13.51
N SER A 71 5.90 -2.97 -12.32
CA SER A 71 6.81 -4.12 -12.17
C SER A 71 6.19 -5.47 -12.53
N GLY A 72 4.85 -5.52 -12.72
CA GLY A 72 4.11 -6.77 -12.90
C GLY A 72 3.89 -7.58 -11.62
N LEU A 73 4.36 -7.09 -10.46
CA LEU A 73 4.14 -7.74 -9.16
C LEU A 73 2.66 -7.91 -8.85
N LEU A 74 1.83 -6.90 -9.14
CA LEU A 74 0.39 -6.98 -8.94
C LEU A 74 -0.21 -8.15 -9.74
N LYS A 75 0.22 -8.33 -10.99
CA LYS A 75 -0.23 -9.46 -11.81
C LYS A 75 0.20 -10.79 -11.23
N ALA A 76 1.45 -10.89 -10.75
CA ALA A 76 1.95 -12.10 -10.12
C ALA A 76 1.15 -12.47 -8.85
N LEU A 77 0.82 -11.48 -8.02
CA LEU A 77 0.00 -11.66 -6.81
C LEU A 77 -1.39 -12.22 -7.15
N TYR A 78 -2.07 -11.62 -8.11
CA TYR A 78 -3.42 -12.04 -8.50
C TYR A 78 -3.46 -13.44 -9.13
N VAL A 79 -2.47 -13.75 -9.99
CA VAL A 79 -2.37 -15.09 -10.57
C VAL A 79 -2.10 -16.14 -9.50
N ASN A 80 -1.27 -15.84 -8.50
CA ASN A 80 -1.04 -16.73 -7.38
C ASN A 80 -2.32 -17.01 -6.57
N ASP A 81 -3.18 -16.01 -6.44
CA ASP A 81 -4.45 -16.12 -5.72
C ASP A 81 -5.57 -16.74 -6.58
N GLY A 82 -5.25 -17.18 -7.82
CA GLY A 82 -6.15 -17.91 -8.71
C GLY A 82 -7.01 -17.03 -9.63
N TYR A 83 -6.73 -15.74 -9.71
CA TYR A 83 -7.45 -14.81 -10.60
C TYR A 83 -6.89 -14.83 -12.03
N SER A 84 -7.75 -14.58 -13.01
CA SER A 84 -7.31 -14.42 -14.39
C SER A 84 -6.69 -13.03 -14.62
N PRO A 85 -5.64 -12.89 -15.45
CA PRO A 85 -5.06 -11.59 -15.80
C PRO A 85 -6.07 -10.55 -16.31
N GLU A 86 -7.10 -10.98 -17.04
CA GLU A 86 -8.17 -10.08 -17.52
C GLU A 86 -9.06 -9.52 -16.41
N ASP A 87 -9.09 -10.13 -15.22
CA ASP A 87 -9.85 -9.61 -14.08
C ASP A 87 -9.16 -8.41 -13.42
N ILE A 88 -7.83 -8.32 -13.55
CA ILE A 88 -7.02 -7.22 -12.98
C ILE A 88 -7.35 -5.89 -13.66
N ALA A 89 -7.63 -5.92 -14.97
CA ALA A 89 -7.98 -4.73 -15.75
C ALA A 89 -9.32 -4.10 -15.34
N LYS A 90 -10.15 -4.80 -14.56
CA LYS A 90 -11.47 -4.35 -14.12
C LYS A 90 -11.44 -3.58 -12.80
N PHE A 91 -10.30 -3.54 -12.11
CA PHE A 91 -10.19 -2.84 -10.83
C PHE A 91 -9.92 -1.35 -11.05
N ASP A 92 -10.91 -0.52 -10.71
CA ASP A 92 -10.77 0.92 -10.70
C ASP A 92 -9.78 1.39 -9.63
N CYS A 93 -9.01 2.43 -9.95
CA CYS A 93 -8.11 3.06 -8.99
C CYS A 93 -8.93 3.77 -7.90
N PRO A 94 -8.75 3.44 -6.60
CA PRO A 94 -9.49 4.08 -5.52
C PRO A 94 -9.30 5.60 -5.47
N ARG A 95 -8.17 6.12 -5.97
CA ARG A 95 -7.91 7.56 -6.12
C ARG A 95 -9.03 8.25 -6.92
N HIS A 96 -9.58 7.59 -7.94
CA HIS A 96 -10.65 8.16 -8.77
C HIS A 96 -12.04 8.08 -8.10
N MET A 97 -12.16 7.37 -6.97
CA MET A 97 -13.41 7.22 -6.22
C MET A 97 -13.46 8.05 -4.93
N ILE A 98 -12.32 8.53 -4.42
CA ILE A 98 -12.25 9.33 -3.19
C ILE A 98 -12.65 10.80 -3.40
N ILE A 99 -12.64 11.32 -4.64
CA ILE A 99 -12.89 12.74 -4.94
C ILE A 99 -14.39 13.14 -4.77
N ASN A 100 -15.30 12.19 -4.59
CA ASN A 100 -16.75 12.48 -4.52
C ASN A 100 -17.32 12.64 -3.10
N CYS A 101 -16.51 12.71 -2.04
CA CYS A 101 -17.02 12.83 -0.67
C CYS A 101 -17.21 14.26 -0.13
N ASP A 102 -16.79 15.31 -0.84
CA ASP A 102 -16.88 16.71 -0.36
C ASP A 102 -17.75 17.63 -1.25
N ASN A 103 -18.89 17.17 -1.76
CA ASN A 103 -19.85 18.06 -2.45
C ASN A 103 -21.32 17.68 -2.19
N ASN A 104 -21.72 17.58 -0.92
CA ASN A 104 -23.14 17.67 -0.60
C ASN A 104 -23.38 18.37 0.75
N GLU A 105 -23.04 19.65 0.80
CA GLU A 105 -23.75 20.61 1.63
C GLU A 105 -24.61 21.48 0.70
N ALA A 106 -25.89 21.13 0.61
CA ALA A 106 -26.98 21.99 0.15
C ALA A 106 -28.26 21.62 0.89
#